data_AF-A0A662VG08-F1
#
_entry.id   AF-A0A662VG08-F1
#
_cell.length_a   1.000
_cell.length_b   1.000
_cell.length_c   1.000
_cell.angle_alpha   90.00
_cell.angle_beta   90.00
_cell.angle_gamma   90.00
#
_symmetry.space_group_name_H-M   'P 1'
#
loop_
_entity.id
_entity.type
_entity.pdbx_description
1 polymer ?
#
loop_
_entity_poly.entity_id
_entity_poly.type
_entity_poly.pdbx_seq_one_letter_code
_entity_poly.pdbx_strand_id
1 'polypeptide(L)'
;WGIDSKGELTDNPNIVLKEGAVLPLGGLGEILGGHKGSGLALTIDILCGILTGANWGPYVGPKDKPANVGHFMVAINIEEFLPLQEFLERMEKLRTYIKSLPKHPKAKRIWIPGEKSWLTMQTRLKKGIPIHKAILNDIEKIARELNLKFELEDLRKRT
;
A
#
# COMPACT_ATOMS: atom_id res chain seq x y z
N TRP A 1 9.21 -5.11 13.09
CA TRP A 1 8.96 -5.09 11.62
C TRP A 1 10.23 -4.81 10.84
N GLY A 2 11.28 -4.28 11.47
CA GLY A 2 12.59 -4.14 10.85
C GLY A 2 13.68 -4.82 11.67
N ILE A 3 14.86 -4.76 11.11
CA ILE A 3 16.11 -5.22 11.68
C ILE A 3 17.11 -4.06 11.67
N ASP A 4 18.10 -4.11 12.54
CA ASP A 4 19.23 -3.18 12.55
C ASP A 4 20.30 -3.57 11.49
N SER A 5 21.41 -2.84 11.48
CA SER A 5 22.54 -3.08 10.57
C SER A 5 23.25 -4.42 10.77
N LYS A 6 23.03 -5.10 11.91
CA LYS A 6 23.55 -6.42 12.22
C LYS A 6 22.56 -7.54 11.89
N GLY A 7 21.35 -7.19 11.48
CA GLY A 7 20.28 -8.12 11.19
C GLY A 7 19.44 -8.51 12.41
N GLU A 8 19.65 -7.86 13.56
CA GLU A 8 18.90 -8.13 14.79
C GLU A 8 17.56 -7.41 14.78
N LEU A 9 16.53 -8.03 15.38
CA LEU A 9 15.19 -7.46 15.42
C LEU A 9 15.15 -6.16 16.23
N THR A 10 14.46 -5.16 15.71
CA THR A 10 14.25 -3.88 16.41
C THR A 10 12.82 -3.38 16.27
N ASP A 11 12.35 -2.69 17.31
CA ASP A 11 11.10 -1.94 17.37
C ASP A 11 11.32 -0.43 17.23
N ASN A 12 12.57 0.03 17.17
CA ASN A 12 12.91 1.43 17.02
C ASN A 12 12.88 1.85 15.54
N PRO A 13 11.90 2.67 15.10
CA PRO A 13 11.78 3.07 13.70
C PRO A 13 12.96 3.92 13.22
N ASN A 14 13.65 4.64 14.12
CA ASN A 14 14.80 5.46 13.74
C ASN A 14 16.02 4.61 13.35
N ILE A 15 16.20 3.44 13.98
CA ILE A 15 17.26 2.49 13.62
C ILE A 15 16.98 1.94 12.22
N VAL A 16 15.75 1.47 11.98
CA VAL A 16 15.33 0.93 10.68
C VAL A 16 15.53 1.93 9.55
N LEU A 17 15.18 3.21 9.77
CA LEU A 17 15.28 4.25 8.73
C LEU A 17 16.72 4.71 8.43
N LYS A 18 17.62 4.64 9.41
CA LYS A 18 18.98 5.18 9.27
C LYS A 18 20.00 4.14 8.84
N GLU A 19 19.91 2.94 9.39
CA GLU A 19 20.96 1.92 9.26
C GLU A 19 20.43 0.48 9.15
N GLY A 20 19.12 0.29 9.30
CA GLY A 20 18.47 -1.01 9.27
C GLY A 20 17.77 -1.34 7.96
N ALA A 21 16.89 -2.33 8.03
CA ALA A 21 16.06 -2.76 6.91
C ALA A 21 14.67 -3.22 7.36
N VAL A 22 13.71 -3.21 6.44
CA VAL A 22 12.38 -3.79 6.67
C VAL A 22 12.40 -5.29 6.38
N LEU A 23 11.70 -6.07 7.19
CA LEU A 23 11.53 -7.50 6.92
C LEU A 23 10.53 -7.74 5.78
N PRO A 24 10.70 -8.82 5.00
CA PRO A 24 9.69 -9.25 4.06
C PRO A 24 8.41 -9.72 4.77
N LEU A 25 7.32 -9.85 4.02
CA LEU A 25 6.10 -10.52 4.49
C LEU A 25 6.46 -11.92 5.02
N GLY A 26 5.93 -12.29 6.18
CA GLY A 26 6.29 -13.54 6.87
C GLY A 26 7.42 -13.39 7.88
N GLY A 27 8.06 -12.22 7.97
CA GLY A 27 9.00 -11.89 9.04
C GLY A 27 10.40 -12.46 8.84
N LEU A 28 11.12 -12.65 9.94
CA LEU A 28 12.52 -13.09 9.93
C LEU A 28 12.61 -14.60 9.66
N GLY A 29 13.47 -14.99 8.73
CA GLY A 29 13.77 -16.39 8.42
C GLY A 29 12.59 -17.15 7.80
N GLU A 30 12.62 -18.47 7.94
CA GLU A 30 11.72 -19.35 7.19
C GLU A 30 10.50 -19.84 7.96
N ILE A 31 10.61 -19.93 9.29
CA ILE A 31 9.60 -20.55 10.17
C ILE A 31 8.23 -19.89 10.02
N LEU A 32 8.21 -18.57 9.89
CA LEU A 32 6.99 -17.78 9.71
C LEU A 32 6.73 -17.39 8.24
N GLY A 33 7.56 -17.89 7.32
CA GLY A 33 7.38 -17.72 5.88
C GLY A 33 8.06 -16.48 5.27
N GLY A 34 9.07 -15.90 5.91
CA GLY A 34 9.82 -14.74 5.39
C GLY A 34 10.41 -14.97 3.98
N HIS A 35 10.91 -16.18 3.70
CA HIS A 35 11.39 -16.56 2.36
C HIS A 35 10.31 -16.43 1.27
N LYS A 36 9.02 -16.62 1.62
CA LYS A 36 7.91 -16.46 0.67
C LYS A 36 7.69 -14.98 0.35
N GLY A 37 7.73 -14.11 1.36
CA GLY A 37 7.66 -12.66 1.15
C GLY A 37 8.83 -12.12 0.36
N SER A 38 10.04 -12.64 0.60
CA SER A 38 11.23 -12.29 -0.18
C SER A 38 11.10 -12.75 -1.64
N GLY A 39 10.62 -13.98 -1.89
CA GLY A 39 10.35 -14.46 -3.25
C GLY A 39 9.30 -13.64 -4.00
N LEU A 40 8.24 -13.19 -3.30
CA LEU A 40 7.25 -12.26 -3.87
C LEU A 40 7.90 -10.91 -4.24
N ALA A 41 8.74 -10.35 -3.37
CA ALA A 41 9.44 -9.10 -3.66
C ALA A 41 10.40 -9.24 -4.87
N LEU A 42 11.14 -10.34 -4.94
CA LEU A 42 12.02 -10.63 -6.08
C LEU A 42 11.24 -10.75 -7.40
N THR A 43 10.06 -11.36 -7.38
CA THR A 43 9.20 -11.45 -8.57
C THR A 43 8.81 -10.06 -9.08
N ILE A 44 8.51 -9.12 -8.18
CA ILE A 44 8.23 -7.73 -8.54
C ILE A 44 9.46 -7.05 -9.15
N ASP A 45 10.65 -7.21 -8.56
CA ASP A 45 11.88 -6.64 -9.11
C ASP A 45 12.21 -7.20 -10.51
N ILE A 46 11.95 -8.48 -10.74
CA ILE A 46 12.14 -9.10 -12.06
C ILE A 46 11.16 -8.51 -13.08
N LEU A 47 9.86 -8.48 -12.77
CA LEU A 47 8.83 -8.04 -13.71
C LEU A 47 8.87 -6.53 -13.96
N CYS A 48 9.12 -5.73 -12.92
CA CYS A 48 9.11 -4.28 -13.02
C CYS A 48 10.47 -3.71 -13.39
N GLY A 49 11.57 -4.22 -12.82
CA GLY A 49 12.91 -3.70 -13.07
C GLY A 49 13.58 -4.40 -14.25
N ILE A 50 13.98 -5.65 -14.05
CA ILE A 50 14.79 -6.41 -15.01
C ILE A 50 14.13 -6.52 -16.38
N LEU A 51 12.86 -6.96 -16.42
CA LEU A 51 12.14 -7.21 -17.67
C LEU A 51 11.90 -5.94 -18.48
N THR A 52 11.71 -4.79 -17.83
CA THR A 52 11.44 -3.52 -18.51
C THR A 52 12.73 -2.76 -18.87
N GLY A 53 13.89 -3.23 -18.40
CA GLY A 53 15.17 -2.52 -18.52
C GLY A 53 15.32 -1.34 -17.55
N ALA A 54 14.44 -1.23 -16.56
CA ALA A 54 14.51 -0.21 -15.51
C ALA A 54 15.45 -0.62 -14.36
N ASN A 55 15.61 0.23 -13.35
CA ASN A 55 16.39 -0.12 -12.16
C ASN A 55 15.62 -1.08 -11.24
N TRP A 56 16.35 -1.84 -10.42
CA TRP A 56 15.81 -2.80 -9.45
C TRP A 56 16.58 -2.72 -8.12
N GLY A 57 15.97 -3.21 -7.04
CA GLY A 57 16.59 -3.32 -5.72
C GLY A 57 17.43 -2.10 -5.32
N PRO A 58 18.74 -2.28 -5.02
CA PRO A 58 19.60 -1.20 -4.54
C PRO A 58 19.93 -0.11 -5.58
N TYR A 59 19.67 -0.36 -6.86
CA TYR A 59 19.93 0.60 -7.94
C TYR A 59 18.82 1.63 -8.10
N VAL A 60 17.69 1.45 -7.42
CA VAL A 60 16.62 2.45 -7.34
C VAL A 60 17.01 3.50 -6.30
N GLY A 61 17.54 4.65 -6.73
CA GLY A 61 17.84 5.81 -5.86
C GLY A 61 18.83 6.84 -6.44
N PRO A 62 19.23 7.90 -5.68
CA PRO A 62 18.48 8.82 -4.82
C PRO A 62 18.12 10.14 -5.57
N LYS A 63 17.54 11.10 -4.83
CA LYS A 63 16.83 12.35 -5.27
C LYS A 63 17.44 13.20 -6.38
N ASP A 64 18.74 13.10 -6.65
CA ASP A 64 19.45 14.01 -7.55
C ASP A 64 19.34 13.58 -9.03
N LYS A 65 18.85 12.37 -9.28
CA LYS A 65 18.54 11.85 -10.61
C LYS A 65 17.21 11.10 -10.60
N PRO A 66 16.52 10.97 -11.74
CA PRO A 66 15.33 10.15 -11.86
C PRO A 66 15.61 8.73 -11.35
N ALA A 67 14.72 8.22 -10.50
CA ALA A 67 14.90 6.91 -9.86
C ALA A 67 14.85 5.72 -10.84
N ASN A 68 14.48 5.96 -12.11
CA ASN A 68 14.32 4.94 -13.16
C ASN A 68 13.48 3.75 -12.68
N VAL A 69 12.31 4.04 -12.10
CA VAL A 69 11.39 3.03 -11.59
C VAL A 69 10.64 2.41 -12.76
N GLY A 70 10.71 1.09 -12.89
CA GLY A 70 9.92 0.36 -13.87
C GLY A 70 8.57 -0.08 -13.31
N HIS A 71 7.62 -0.31 -14.22
CA HIS A 71 6.26 -0.72 -13.89
C HIS A 71 5.85 -1.88 -14.78
N PHE A 72 5.12 -2.84 -14.21
CA PHE A 72 4.52 -3.95 -14.94
C PHE A 72 3.00 -3.94 -14.74
N MET A 73 2.24 -4.05 -15.82
CA MET A 73 0.79 -4.00 -15.82
C MET A 73 0.23 -5.17 -16.62
N VAL A 74 -0.81 -5.82 -16.07
CA VAL A 74 -1.52 -6.92 -16.72
C VAL A 74 -3.01 -6.62 -16.69
N ALA A 75 -3.66 -6.75 -17.84
CA ALA A 75 -5.10 -6.72 -17.97
C ALA A 75 -5.56 -8.06 -18.58
N ILE A 76 -6.59 -8.66 -17.97
CA ILE A 76 -7.16 -9.92 -18.44
C ILE A 76 -8.59 -9.63 -18.88
N ASN A 77 -8.90 -9.91 -20.15
CA ASN A 77 -10.27 -9.82 -20.63
C ASN A 77 -11.07 -11.03 -20.10
N ILE A 78 -12.00 -10.77 -19.19
CA ILE A 78 -12.80 -11.82 -18.52
C ILE A 78 -13.72 -12.54 -19.52
N GLU A 79 -14.25 -11.82 -20.50
CA GLU A 79 -15.23 -12.35 -21.45
C GLU A 79 -14.65 -13.40 -22.41
N GLU A 80 -13.31 -13.50 -22.50
CA GLU A 80 -12.62 -14.57 -23.22
C GLU A 80 -12.71 -15.93 -22.51
N PHE A 81 -13.09 -15.95 -21.22
CA PHE A 81 -13.13 -17.17 -20.40
C PHE A 81 -14.57 -17.57 -20.02
N LEU A 82 -15.43 -16.61 -19.71
CA LEU A 82 -16.83 -16.82 -19.37
C LEU A 82 -17.64 -15.52 -19.49
N PRO A 83 -18.98 -15.60 -19.66
CA PRO A 83 -19.82 -14.41 -19.69
C PRO A 83 -19.61 -13.52 -18.45
N LEU A 84 -19.46 -12.21 -18.65
CA LEU A 84 -19.12 -11.27 -17.58
C LEU A 84 -20.11 -11.34 -16.40
N GLN A 85 -21.40 -11.45 -16.69
CA GLN A 85 -22.44 -11.54 -15.66
C GLN A 85 -22.28 -12.79 -14.78
N GLU A 86 -21.95 -13.93 -15.38
CA GLU A 86 -21.68 -15.17 -14.63
C GLU A 86 -20.45 -15.01 -13.73
N PHE A 87 -19.37 -14.39 -14.24
CA PHE A 87 -18.18 -14.10 -13.44
C PHE A 87 -18.52 -13.23 -12.22
N LEU A 88 -19.27 -12.15 -12.40
CA LEU A 88 -19.65 -11.24 -11.32
C LEU A 88 -20.53 -11.93 -10.26
N GLU A 89 -21.46 -12.79 -10.67
CA GLU A 89 -22.27 -13.58 -9.74
C GLU A 89 -21.42 -14.56 -8.93
N ARG A 90 -20.40 -15.17 -9.53
CA ARG A 90 -19.46 -16.06 -8.83
C ARG A 90 -18.57 -15.28 -7.85
N MET A 91 -18.12 -14.08 -8.24
CA MET A 91 -17.40 -13.17 -7.35
C MET A 91 -18.24 -12.75 -6.14
N GLU A 92 -19.52 -12.47 -6.35
CA GLU A 92 -20.45 -12.11 -5.27
C GLU A 92 -20.71 -13.30 -4.32
N LYS A 93 -20.85 -14.51 -4.85
CA LYS A 93 -20.93 -15.74 -4.06
C LYS A 93 -19.67 -15.96 -3.22
N LEU A 94 -18.49 -15.78 -3.81
CA LEU A 94 -17.21 -15.89 -3.10
C LEU A 94 -17.10 -14.85 -1.97
N ARG A 95 -17.44 -13.59 -2.28
CA ARG A 95 -17.45 -12.49 -1.31
C ARG A 95 -18.35 -12.81 -0.12
N THR A 96 -19.57 -13.26 -0.39
CA THR A 96 -20.56 -13.62 0.62
C THR A 96 -20.08 -14.80 1.47
N TYR A 97 -19.53 -15.84 0.85
CA TYR A 97 -18.98 -17.00 1.53
C TYR A 97 -17.84 -16.63 2.49
N ILE A 98 -16.85 -15.86 2.04
CA ILE A 98 -15.73 -15.43 2.90
C ILE A 98 -16.24 -14.63 4.11
N LYS A 99 -17.24 -13.77 3.91
CA LYS A 99 -17.81 -12.95 4.99
C LYS A 99 -18.68 -13.75 5.96
N SER A 100 -19.21 -14.91 5.56
CA SER A 100 -19.99 -15.80 6.43
C SER A 100 -19.13 -16.76 7.25
N LEU A 101 -17.83 -16.87 6.97
CA LEU A 101 -16.94 -17.75 7.73
C LEU A 101 -16.91 -17.39 9.23
N PRO A 102 -16.75 -18.39 10.12
CA PRO A 102 -16.55 -18.14 11.53
C PRO A 102 -15.39 -17.17 11.76
N LYS A 103 -15.67 -16.07 12.47
CA LYS A 103 -14.67 -15.07 12.83
C LYS A 103 -14.02 -15.43 14.16
N HIS A 104 -12.75 -15.07 14.30
CA HIS A 104 -12.07 -15.13 15.60
C HIS A 104 -12.87 -14.35 16.67
N PRO A 105 -12.97 -14.79 17.94
CA PRO A 105 -13.80 -14.13 18.96
C PRO A 105 -13.50 -12.64 19.16
N LYS A 106 -12.24 -12.24 18.97
CA LYS A 106 -11.80 -10.83 19.06
C LYS A 106 -12.03 -10.01 17.78
N ALA A 107 -12.39 -10.65 16.66
CA ALA A 107 -12.60 -9.98 15.38
C ALA A 107 -14.06 -9.54 15.23
N LYS A 108 -14.28 -8.25 14.93
CA LYS A 108 -15.65 -7.72 14.70
C LYS A 108 -16.26 -8.25 13.39
N ARG A 109 -15.44 -8.34 12.33
CA ARG A 109 -15.83 -8.81 10.98
C ARG A 109 -14.61 -9.30 10.19
N ILE A 110 -14.87 -10.09 9.14
CA ILE A 110 -13.89 -10.47 8.11
C ILE A 110 -13.95 -9.42 6.99
N TRP A 111 -12.79 -9.00 6.52
CA TRP A 111 -12.63 -7.97 5.48
C TRP A 111 -12.26 -8.61 4.14
N ILE A 112 -12.79 -8.05 3.06
CA ILE A 112 -12.33 -8.33 1.70
C ILE A 112 -11.26 -7.30 1.31
N PRO A 113 -10.19 -7.68 0.59
CA PRO A 113 -9.23 -6.72 0.05
C PRO A 113 -9.95 -5.56 -0.67
N GLY A 114 -9.59 -4.32 -0.33
CA GLY A 114 -10.25 -3.10 -0.85
C GLY A 114 -11.42 -2.56 -0.01
N GLU A 115 -12.10 -3.39 0.79
CA GLU A 115 -13.30 -2.97 1.54
C GLU A 115 -13.01 -1.86 2.57
N LYS A 116 -11.89 -1.94 3.28
CA LYS A 116 -11.47 -0.89 4.25
C LYS A 116 -11.21 0.45 3.56
N SER A 117 -10.55 0.43 2.40
CA SER A 117 -10.24 1.63 1.63
C SER A 117 -11.51 2.23 1.03
N TRP A 118 -12.41 1.40 0.53
CA TRP A 118 -13.71 1.83 0.03
C TRP A 118 -14.54 2.53 1.12
N LEU A 119 -14.68 1.94 2.32
CA LEU A 119 -15.38 2.59 3.44
C LEU A 119 -14.71 3.89 3.90
N THR A 120 -13.38 3.92 3.89
CA THR A 120 -12.60 5.12 4.22
C THR A 120 -12.89 6.24 3.21
N MET A 121 -12.90 5.91 1.92
CA MET A 121 -13.25 6.84 0.84
C MET A 121 -14.68 7.37 1.02
N GLN A 122 -15.67 6.50 1.24
CA GLN A 122 -17.05 6.91 1.48
C GLN A 122 -17.18 7.85 2.69
N THR A 123 -16.42 7.59 3.75
CA THR A 123 -16.40 8.47 4.93
C THR A 123 -15.77 9.83 4.61
N ARG A 124 -14.63 9.84 3.91
CA ARG A 124 -13.88 11.07 3.58
C ARG A 124 -14.58 11.94 2.54
N LEU A 125 -15.35 11.35 1.63
CA LEU A 125 -16.21 12.09 0.70
C LEU A 125 -17.29 12.90 1.44
N LYS A 126 -17.76 12.41 2.59
CA LYS A 126 -18.82 13.06 3.38
C LYS A 126 -18.27 13.98 4.48
N LYS A 127 -17.18 13.58 5.14
CA LYS A 127 -16.63 14.25 6.33
C LYS A 127 -15.34 15.03 6.06
N GLY A 128 -14.82 14.99 4.84
CA GLY A 128 -13.51 15.54 4.49
C GLY A 128 -12.34 14.58 4.71
N ILE A 129 -11.20 14.95 4.14
CA ILE A 129 -9.94 14.22 4.28
C ILE A 129 -9.22 14.76 5.52
N PRO A 130 -8.91 13.92 6.53
CA PRO A 130 -8.11 14.37 7.67
C PRO A 130 -6.66 14.61 7.24
N ILE A 131 -6.16 15.82 7.47
CA ILE A 131 -4.79 16.23 7.16
C ILE A 131 -4.08 16.55 8.48
N HIS A 132 -2.88 16.01 8.66
CA HIS A 132 -2.05 16.30 9.83
C HIS A 132 -1.51 17.74 9.76
N LYS A 133 -1.44 18.44 10.89
CA LYS A 133 -1.05 19.87 10.94
C LYS A 133 0.33 20.14 10.31
N ALA A 134 1.30 19.24 10.49
CA ALA A 134 2.62 19.39 9.86
C ALA A 134 2.53 19.41 8.33
N ILE A 135 1.78 18.47 7.74
CA ILE A 135 1.56 18.39 6.29
C ILE A 135 0.81 19.62 5.77
N LEU A 136 -0.15 20.12 6.56
CA LEU A 136 -0.86 21.35 6.25
C LEU A 136 0.09 22.54 6.12
N ASN A 137 0.97 22.72 7.10
CA ASN A 137 1.97 23.78 7.09
C ASN A 137 2.93 23.65 5.89
N ASP A 138 3.30 22.42 5.52
CA ASP A 138 4.15 22.17 4.35
C ASP A 138 3.45 22.58 3.05
N ILE A 139 2.16 22.25 2.90
CA ILE A 139 1.36 22.66 1.72
C ILE A 139 1.23 24.19 1.66
N GLU A 140 0.94 24.85 2.78
CA GLU A 140 0.85 26.31 2.85
C GLU A 140 2.19 27.00 2.53
N LYS A 141 3.31 26.37 2.92
CA LYS A 141 4.65 26.84 2.57
C LYS A 141 4.88 26.75 1.06
N ILE A 142 4.59 25.60 0.44
CA ILE A 142 4.74 25.40 -1.01
C ILE A 142 3.85 26.39 -1.78
N ALA A 143 2.60 26.59 -1.35
CA ALA A 143 1.70 27.55 -1.97
C ALA A 143 2.26 28.98 -1.95
N ARG A 144 2.85 29.41 -0.82
CA ARG A 144 3.51 30.72 -0.72
C ARG A 144 4.74 30.83 -1.63
N GLU A 145 5.59 29.81 -1.67
CA GLU A 145 6.79 29.80 -2.53
C GLU A 145 6.43 29.89 -4.03
N LEU A 146 5.32 29.29 -4.43
CA LEU A 146 4.81 29.31 -5.80
C LEU A 146 3.85 30.48 -6.08
N ASN A 147 3.61 31.36 -5.10
CA ASN A 147 2.65 32.46 -5.18
C ASN A 147 1.23 32.02 -5.60
N LEU A 148 0.79 30.85 -5.11
CA LEU A 148 -0.54 30.31 -5.34
C LEU A 148 -1.45 30.61 -4.15
N LYS A 149 -2.69 30.99 -4.44
CA LYS A 149 -3.74 31.10 -3.43
C LYS A 149 -4.11 29.70 -2.93
N PHE A 150 -4.02 29.49 -1.63
CA PHE A 150 -4.41 28.24 -0.98
C PHE A 150 -5.56 28.51 0.00
N GLU A 151 -6.71 27.91 -0.27
CA GLU A 151 -7.91 28.01 0.57
C GLU A 151 -8.32 26.63 1.03
N LEU A 152 -8.73 26.54 2.29
CA LEU A 152 -9.24 25.31 2.87
C LEU A 152 -10.58 25.56 3.52
N GLU A 153 -11.50 24.65 3.24
CA GLU A 153 -12.75 24.58 3.95
C GLU A 153 -12.62 23.64 5.15
N ASP A 154 -12.74 24.21 6.36
CA ASP A 154 -12.80 23.43 7.58
C ASP A 154 -14.21 22.86 7.80
N LEU A 155 -14.43 21.65 7.31
CA LEU A 155 -15.72 20.97 7.40
C LEU A 155 -16.18 20.67 8.85
N ARG A 156 -15.30 20.81 9.86
CA ARG A 156 -15.71 20.69 11.28
C ARG A 156 -16.60 21.83 11.73
N LYS A 157 -16.56 22.98 11.04
CA LYS A 157 -17.33 24.19 11.38
C LYS A 157 -18.76 24.18 10.80
N ARG A 158 -19.13 23.15 10.01
CA ARG A 158 -20.47 23.00 9.40
C ARG A 158 -21.51 22.34 10.34
N THR A 159 -21.09 21.91 11.53
CA THR A 159 -21.88 21.24 12.57
C THR A 159 -21.63 21.89 13.91
#